data_AF-A0A4Y4B7C8-F1
#
_entry.id   AF-A0A4Y4B7C8-F1
#
_cell.length_a   1.000
_cell.length_b   1.000
_cell.length_c   1.000
_cell.angle_alpha   90.00
_cell.angle_beta   90.00
_cell.angle_gamma   90.00
#
_symmetry.space_group_name_H-M   'P 1'
#
loop_
_entity.id
_entity.type
_entity.pdbx_description
1 polymer ?
#
loop_
_entity_poly.entity_id
_entity_poly.type
_entity_poly.pdbx_seq_one_letter_code
_entity_poly.pdbx_strand_id
1 'polypeptide(L)' 'MGRYWKQHPKKDLEAVLGEYHEAGWRIENPPKYYTVKCPCGDHMRQIHLTPSNPNYAKQALSWLYGQSCYDSEED' A
#
# COMPACT_ATOMS: atom_id res chain seq x y z
N MET A 1 -9.89 -1.41 15.81
CA MET A 1 -9.20 -0.22 15.24
C MET A 1 -9.87 0.14 13.91
N GLY A 2 -10.45 1.34 13.78
CA GLY A 2 -11.06 1.78 12.53
C GLY A 2 -10.01 2.13 11.49
N ARG A 3 -10.21 1.69 10.24
CA ARG A 3 -9.36 2.11 9.11
C ARG A 3 -9.46 3.64 8.99
N TYR A 4 -8.34 4.34 9.15
CA TYR A 4 -8.31 5.80 9.09
C TYR A 4 -8.22 6.33 7.65
N TRP A 5 -7.97 5.45 6.67
CA TRP A 5 -8.01 5.77 5.24
C TRP A 5 -9.35 5.41 4.63
N LYS A 6 -9.74 6.13 3.58
CA LYS A 6 -11.01 5.91 2.87
C LYS A 6 -10.97 4.55 2.15
N GLN A 7 -12.11 3.86 2.15
CA GLN A 7 -12.25 2.61 1.41
C GLN A 7 -12.03 2.87 -0.09
N HIS A 8 -11.28 1.97 -0.70
CA HIS A 8 -10.95 2.08 -2.10
C HIS A 8 -12.15 1.59 -2.94
N PRO A 9 -12.56 2.28 -4.03
CA PRO A 9 -13.71 1.86 -4.84
C PRO A 9 -13.53 0.47 -5.48
N LYS A 10 -12.27 0.04 -5.68
CA LYS A 10 -11.88 -1.31 -6.13
C LYS A 10 -11.38 -2.15 -4.96
N LYS A 11 -11.96 -3.35 -4.79
CA LYS A 11 -11.60 -4.30 -3.71
C LYS A 11 -10.16 -4.79 -3.80
N ASP A 12 -9.63 -5.05 -4.99
CA ASP A 12 -8.23 -5.49 -5.16
C ASP A 12 -7.25 -4.49 -4.55
N LEU A 13 -7.51 -3.19 -4.72
CA LEU A 13 -6.65 -2.13 -4.18
C LEU A 13 -6.92 -1.86 -2.71
N GLU A 14 -8.14 -2.14 -2.23
CA GLU A 14 -8.41 -2.16 -0.79
C GLU A 14 -7.57 -3.24 -0.10
N ALA A 15 -7.48 -4.43 -0.69
CA ALA A 15 -6.61 -5.50 -0.20
C ALA A 15 -5.14 -5.07 -0.20
N VAL A 16 -4.67 -4.44 -1.30
CA VAL A 16 -3.31 -3.87 -1.34
C VAL A 16 -3.08 -2.91 -0.17
N LEU A 17 -3.95 -1.92 0.00
CA LEU A 17 -3.82 -0.96 1.11
C LEU A 17 -3.86 -1.66 2.48
N GLY A 18 -4.63 -2.73 2.63
CA GLY A 18 -4.59 -3.59 3.81
C GLY A 18 -3.19 -4.14 4.09
N GLU A 19 -2.58 -4.81 3.11
CA GLU A 19 -1.24 -5.40 3.22
C GLU A 19 -0.18 -4.35 3.58
N TYR A 20 -0.23 -3.17 2.95
CA TYR A 20 0.67 -2.07 3.31
C TYR A 20 0.47 -1.64 4.77
N HIS A 21 -0.78 -1.52 5.23
CA HIS A 21 -1.06 -1.16 6.62
C HIS A 21 -0.58 -2.23 7.60
N GLU A 22 -0.78 -3.51 7.28
CA GLU A 22 -0.37 -4.64 8.11
C GLU A 22 1.15 -4.73 8.20
N ALA A 23 1.87 -4.40 7.12
CA ALA A 23 3.32 -4.24 7.13
C ALA A 23 3.82 -2.98 7.87
N GLY A 24 2.94 -2.24 8.55
CA GLY A 24 3.29 -1.04 9.30
C GLY A 24 3.53 0.21 8.43
N TRP A 25 3.17 0.17 7.15
CA TRP A 25 3.29 1.35 6.30
C TRP A 25 2.18 2.36 6.60
N ARG A 26 2.54 3.63 6.52
CA ARG A 26 1.63 4.74 6.73
C ARG A 26 0.90 5.06 5.43
N ILE A 27 -0.42 5.05 5.47
CA ILE A 27 -1.28 5.31 4.30
C ILE A 27 -1.85 6.72 4.42
N GLU A 28 -1.36 7.61 3.57
CA GLU A 28 -1.97 8.92 3.39
C GLU A 28 -3.05 8.82 2.32
N ASN A 29 -4.18 9.49 2.56
CA ASN A 29 -5.36 9.47 1.71
C ASN A 29 -5.58 10.82 0.96
N PRO A 30 -4.74 11.18 -0.03
CA PRO A 30 -5.02 12.25 -0.97
C PRO A 30 -6.21 11.95 -1.91
N PRO A 31 -6.81 13.00 -2.53
CA PRO A 31 -7.99 12.86 -3.39
C PRO A 31 -7.75 12.12 -4.72
N LYS A 32 -6.50 11.96 -5.20
CA LYS A 32 -6.19 11.34 -6.50
C LYS A 32 -5.26 10.13 -6.44
N TYR A 33 -4.49 9.99 -5.37
CA TYR A 33 -3.51 8.92 -5.18
C TYR A 33 -3.47 8.58 -3.69
N TYR A 34 -3.44 7.31 -3.31
CA TYR A 34 -3.05 6.92 -1.95
C TYR A 34 -1.54 6.93 -1.85
N THR A 35 -0.96 7.64 -0.90
CA THR A 35 0.49 7.64 -0.71
C THR A 35 0.82 6.71 0.44
N VAL A 36 1.59 5.65 0.17
CA VAL A 36 2.08 4.73 1.18
C VAL A 36 3.53 5.06 1.49
N LYS A 37 3.82 5.29 2.77
CA LYS A 37 5.15 5.64 3.28
C LYS A 37 5.62 4.55 4.20
N CYS A 38 6.80 4.01 3.93
CA CYS A 38 7.42 3.04 4.79
C CYS A 38 7.90 3.70 6.10
N PRO A 39 7.83 3.01 7.24
CA PRO A 39 8.47 3.47 8.48
C PRO A 39 9.99 3.71 8.34
N CYS A 40 10.67 3.09 7.38
CA CYS A 40 12.10 3.34 7.15
C CYS A 40 12.41 4.76 6.65
N GLY A 41 11.40 5.50 6.16
CA GLY A 41 11.56 6.85 5.61
C GLY A 41 12.11 6.93 4.18
N ASP A 42 12.71 5.85 3.67
CA ASP A 42 13.32 5.79 2.34
C ASP A 42 12.33 5.33 1.26
N HIS A 43 11.47 4.36 1.59
CA HIS A 43 10.52 3.81 0.65
C HIS A 43 9.18 4.55 0.69
N MET A 44 8.77 5.10 -0.45
CA MET A 44 7.44 5.68 -0.65
C MET A 44 6.88 5.26 -2.00
N ARG A 45 5.56 5.02 -2.05
CA ARG A 45 4.86 4.70 -3.30
C ARG A 45 3.51 5.38 -3.35
N GLN A 46 3.07 5.69 -4.56
CA GLN A 46 1.73 6.20 -4.82
C GLN A 46 0.90 5.12 -5.50
N ILE A 47 -0.22 4.77 -4.88
CA ILE A 47 -1.21 3.82 -5.36
C ILE A 47 -2.33 4.63 -6.01
N HIS A 48 -2.51 4.42 -7.32
CA HIS A 48 -3.53 5.12 -8.09
C HIS A 48 -4.93 4.66 -7.69
N LEU A 49 -5.91 5.58 -7.60
CA LEU A 49 -7.29 5.21 -7.27
C LEU A 49 -8.00 4.44 -8.40
N THR A 50 -7.62 4.72 -9.65
CA THR A 50 -8.27 4.16 -10.82
C THR A 50 -7.22 3.71 -11.84
N PRO A 51 -6.41 2.70 -11.52
CA PRO A 51 -5.55 2.12 -12.52
C PRO A 51 -6.41 1.43 -13.57
N SER A 52 -6.05 1.64 -14.84
CA SER A 52 -6.69 0.96 -15.97
C SER A 52 -6.21 -0.50 -16.10
N ASN A 53 -5.11 -0.85 -15.43
CA ASN A 53 -4.46 -2.14 -15.56
C ASN A 53 -4.90 -3.10 -14.43
N PRO A 54 -5.51 -4.26 -14.72
CA PRO A 54 -5.97 -5.21 -13.69
C PRO A 54 -4.81 -5.79 -12.87
N ASN A 55 -3.61 -5.87 -13.44
CA ASN A 55 -2.41 -6.37 -12.75
C ASN A 55 -1.73 -5.33 -11.85
N TYR A 56 -2.25 -4.10 -11.77
CA TYR A 56 -1.64 -3.04 -10.97
C TYR A 56 -1.56 -3.39 -9.48
N ALA A 57 -2.61 -4.03 -8.94
CA ALA A 57 -2.63 -4.49 -7.55
C ALA A 57 -1.52 -5.52 -7.28
N LYS A 58 -1.39 -6.54 -8.14
CA LYS A 58 -0.32 -7.55 -8.05
C LYS A 58 1.07 -6.95 -8.13
N GLN A 59 1.28 -5.97 -9.02
CA GLN A 59 2.57 -5.26 -9.12
C GLN A 59 2.87 -4.43 -7.88
N ALA A 60 1.87 -3.79 -7.27
CA ALA A 60 2.05 -3.03 -6.04
C ALA A 60 2.39 -3.93 -4.84
N LEU A 61 1.78 -5.11 -4.76
CA LEU A 61 2.10 -6.13 -3.76
C LEU A 61 3.49 -6.74 -3.99
N SER A 62 3.79 -7.14 -5.22
CA SER A 62 5.12 -7.66 -5.56
C SER A 62 6.23 -6.67 -5.24
N TRP A 63 5.98 -5.37 -5.43
CA TRP A 63 6.93 -4.33 -5.03
C TRP A 63 7.08 -4.25 -3.51
N LEU A 64 5.97 -4.31 -2.76
CA LEU A 64 5.95 -4.33 -1.29
C LEU A 64 6.80 -5.49 -0.75
N TYR A 65 6.51 -6.72 -1.20
CA TYR A 65 7.26 -7.92 -0.81
C TYR A 65 8.74 -7.89 -1.19
N GLY A 66 9.11 -7.10 -2.21
CA GLY A 66 10.49 -6.91 -2.64
C GLY A 66 11.25 -5.82 -1.88
N GLN A 67 10.60 -5.07 -0.97
CA GLN A 67 11.29 -4.06 -0.18
C GLN A 67 12.03 -4.74 0.98
N SER A 68 13.29 -4.35 1.20
CA SER A 68 14.12 -4.85 2.31
C SER A 68 13.51 -4.61 3.70
N CYS A 69 12.63 -3.62 3.82
CA CYS A 69 11.93 -3.28 5.04
C CYS A 69 10.62 -4.05 5.27
N TYR A 70 10.13 -4.79 4.27
CA TYR A 70 8.96 -5.65 4.41
C TYR A 70 9.34 -6.98 5.07
N ASP A 71 10.52 -7.49 4.73
CA ASP A 71 11.18 -8.64 5.35
C ASP A 71 11.92 -8.19 6.63
N SER A 72 11.19 -7.67 7.61
CA SER A 72 11.68 -7.56 8.99
C SER A 72 10.89 -8.52 9.87
N GLU A 73 10.94 -9.80 9.50
CA GLU A 73 10.79 -10.92 10.43
C GLU A 73 12.19 -11.26 10.96
N GLU A 74 12.61 -10.56 12.02
CA GLU A 74 13.56 -11.10 12.98
C GLU A 74 12.75 -11.63 14.18
N ASP A 75 12.52 -12.94 14.21
CA ASP A 75 12.66 -13.79 15.41
C ASP A 75 12.91 -15.26 15.00
#